data_AF-A0A3S1FGP9-F1
#
_entry.id   AF-A0A3S1FGP9-F1
#
_cell.length_a   1.000
_cell.length_b   1.000
_cell.length_c   1.000
_cell.angle_alpha   90.00
_cell.angle_beta   90.00
_cell.angle_gamma   90.00
#
_symmetry.space_group_name_H-M   'P 1'
#
loop_
_entity.id
_entity.type
_entity.pdbx_description
1 polymer ?
#
loop_
_entity_poly.entity_id
_entity_poly.type
_entity_poly.pdbx_seq_one_letter_code
_entity_poly.pdbx_strand_id
1 'polypeptide(L)'
;NVPRGQRVATLCGNVLSRELQSADYTVKWVPTITLDKGNVLNPPQAAFSTRNAWYNLNFRCEVDADATRVLSFNFRVGSLVPPGEWASRGFTKYRLN
;
A
#
# COMPACT_ATOMS: atom_id res chain seq x y z
N ASN A 1 8.65 22.19 2.02
CA ASN A 1 8.59 21.39 0.77
C ASN A 1 8.45 19.93 1.16
N VAL A 2 7.45 19.19 0.65
CA VAL A 2 7.25 17.77 1.02
C VAL A 2 8.35 16.92 0.37
N PRO A 3 9.04 16.03 1.11
CA PRO A 3 10.08 15.17 0.52
C PRO A 3 9.54 14.33 -0.62
N ARG A 4 10.37 14.06 -1.65
CA ARG A 4 10.00 13.23 -2.80
C ARG A 4 9.39 11.91 -2.37
N GLY A 5 10.09 11.16 -1.51
CA GLY A 5 9.63 9.85 -1.05
C GLY A 5 8.25 9.90 -0.40
N GLN A 6 7.96 10.96 0.35
CA GLN A 6 6.65 11.18 0.96
C GLN A 6 5.57 11.49 -0.09
N ARG A 7 5.89 12.25 -1.15
CA ARG A 7 4.96 12.47 -2.26
C ARG A 7 4.63 11.17 -2.97
N VAL A 8 5.63 10.33 -3.25
CA VAL A 8 5.41 9.00 -3.84
C VAL A 8 4.49 8.15 -2.95
N ALA A 9 4.77 8.10 -1.64
CA ALA A 9 3.95 7.35 -0.70
C ALA A 9 2.49 7.80 -0.70
N THR A 10 2.25 9.12 -0.71
CA THR A 10 0.89 9.70 -0.79
C THR A 10 0.21 9.38 -2.11
N LEU A 11 0.89 9.57 -3.25
CA LEU A 11 0.34 9.31 -4.57
C LEU A 11 -0.06 7.83 -4.73
N CYS A 12 0.87 6.93 -4.46
CA CYS A 12 0.66 5.50 -4.59
C CYS A 12 -0.36 4.96 -3.59
N GLY A 13 -0.33 5.45 -2.33
CA GLY A 13 -1.31 5.06 -1.31
C GLY A 13 -2.73 5.49 -1.67
N ASN A 14 -2.91 6.68 -2.24
CA ASN A 14 -4.21 7.17 -2.68
C ASN A 14 -4.79 6.35 -3.84
N VAL A 15 -3.97 6.05 -4.86
CA VAL A 15 -4.39 5.19 -5.98
C VAL A 15 -4.71 3.79 -5.46
N LEU A 16 -3.83 3.20 -4.65
CA LEU A 16 -4.06 1.88 -4.06
C LEU A 16 -5.38 1.79 -3.30
N SER A 17 -5.66 2.76 -2.43
CA SER A 17 -6.91 2.81 -1.67
C SER A 17 -8.14 2.84 -2.58
N ARG A 18 -8.10 3.67 -3.64
CA ARG A 18 -9.19 3.78 -4.61
C ARG A 18 -9.40 2.49 -5.40
N GLU A 19 -8.32 1.87 -5.89
CA GLU A 19 -8.39 0.61 -6.63
C GLU A 19 -8.97 -0.52 -5.77
N LEU A 20 -8.53 -0.61 -4.51
CA LEU A 20 -9.08 -1.59 -3.55
C LEU A 20 -10.56 -1.33 -3.25
N GLN A 21 -10.96 -0.07 -3.07
CA GLN A 21 -12.38 0.29 -2.89
C GLN A 21 -13.22 -0.05 -4.12
N SER A 22 -12.69 0.15 -5.33
CA SER A 22 -13.35 -0.24 -6.58
C SER A 22 -13.47 -1.76 -6.75
N ALA A 23 -12.64 -2.52 -6.05
CA ALA A 23 -12.69 -3.98 -5.97
C ALA A 23 -13.51 -4.47 -4.75
N ASP A 24 -14.42 -3.63 -4.22
CA ASP A 24 -15.32 -3.90 -3.09
C ASP A 24 -14.63 -4.21 -1.74
N TYR A 25 -13.37 -3.84 -1.57
CA TYR A 25 -12.73 -3.92 -0.26
C TYR A 25 -13.05 -2.70 0.61
N THR A 26 -13.53 -2.96 1.83
CA THR A 26 -13.67 -1.90 2.85
C THR A 26 -12.31 -1.60 3.49
N VAL A 27 -11.50 -0.82 2.79
CA VAL A 27 -10.12 -0.46 3.19
C VAL A 27 -10.12 0.35 4.49
N LYS A 28 -9.33 -0.11 5.47
CA LYS A 28 -9.07 0.60 6.75
C LYS A 28 -7.66 1.14 6.81
N TRP A 29 -6.69 0.38 6.30
CA TRP A 29 -5.29 0.79 6.24
C TRP A 29 -4.64 0.33 4.94
N VAL A 30 -3.85 1.22 4.35
CA VAL A 30 -2.98 0.93 3.21
C VAL A 30 -1.52 1.19 3.58
N PRO A 31 -0.57 0.48 2.97
CA PRO A 31 0.84 0.68 3.25
C PRO A 31 1.32 2.04 2.73
N THR A 32 1.92 2.81 3.65
CA THR A 32 2.62 4.06 3.33
C THR A 32 4.11 3.75 3.19
N ILE A 33 4.59 3.68 1.95
CA ILE A 33 5.99 3.32 1.65
C ILE A 33 6.63 4.45 0.86
N THR A 34 7.71 5.01 1.40
CA THR A 34 8.45 6.09 0.76
C THR A 34 9.43 5.54 -0.27
N LEU A 35 9.59 6.27 -1.37
CA LEU A 35 10.57 5.96 -2.42
C LEU A 35 11.46 7.18 -2.67
N ASP A 36 12.63 7.20 -2.04
CA ASP A 36 13.55 8.34 -2.15
C ASP A 36 14.30 8.38 -3.48
N LYS A 37 14.54 7.20 -4.09
CA LYS A 37 15.23 7.05 -5.37
C LYS A 37 14.43 6.19 -6.34
N GLY A 38 14.46 6.57 -7.61
CA GLY A 38 13.73 5.89 -8.67
C GLY A 38 12.27 6.36 -8.79
N ASN A 39 11.56 5.67 -9.67
CA ASN A 39 10.19 6.03 -10.09
C ASN A 39 9.20 4.87 -9.89
N VAL A 40 9.68 3.69 -9.49
CA VAL A 40 8.87 2.48 -9.36
C VAL A 40 8.88 2.02 -7.92
N LEU A 41 7.73 2.09 -7.28
CA LEU A 41 7.48 1.53 -5.96
C LEU A 41 6.91 0.11 -6.13
N ASN A 42 7.72 -0.90 -5.81
CA ASN A 42 7.36 -2.31 -5.86
C ASN A 42 7.88 -3.03 -4.62
N PRO A 43 7.19 -2.90 -3.46
CA PRO A 43 7.62 -3.52 -2.22
C PRO A 43 7.52 -5.05 -2.31
N PRO A 44 8.53 -5.79 -1.82
CA PRO A 44 8.52 -7.26 -1.85
C PRO A 44 7.44 -7.86 -0.94
N GLN A 45 7.04 -7.13 0.11
CA GLN A 45 6.02 -7.55 1.05
C GLN A 45 5.17 -6.34 1.44
N ALA A 46 3.95 -6.29 0.90
CA ALA A 46 2.95 -5.33 1.32
C ALA A 46 1.70 -6.06 1.83
N ALA A 47 0.92 -5.35 2.63
CA ALA A 47 -0.38 -5.80 3.09
C ALA A 47 -1.27 -4.59 3.29
N PHE A 48 -2.57 -4.77 3.09
CA PHE A 48 -3.57 -3.80 3.47
C PHE A 48 -4.53 -4.45 4.47
N SER A 49 -5.22 -3.62 5.23
CA SER A 49 -6.26 -4.10 6.12
C SER A 49 -7.63 -3.60 5.72
N THR A 50 -8.61 -4.48 5.95
CA THR A 50 -10.02 -4.14 5.96
C THR A 50 -10.47 -3.91 7.39
N ARG A 51 -11.79 -3.76 7.61
CA ARG A 51 -12.33 -3.66 8.98
C ARG A 51 -11.92 -4.83 9.87
N ASN A 52 -11.84 -6.05 9.32
CA ASN A 52 -11.79 -7.28 10.13
C ASN A 52 -10.54 -8.14 9.86
N ALA A 53 -9.78 -7.85 8.79
CA ALA A 53 -8.75 -8.76 8.29
C ALA A 53 -7.61 -8.05 7.57
N TRP A 54 -6.45 -8.70 7.58
CA TRP A 54 -5.26 -8.33 6.79
C TRP A 54 -5.17 -9.21 5.54
N TYR A 55 -4.81 -8.60 4.42
CA TYR A 55 -4.60 -9.29 3.14
C TYR A 55 -3.19 -9.07 2.65
N ASN A 56 -2.55 -10.12 2.15
CA ASN A 56 -1.31 -9.97 1.40
C ASN A 56 -1.57 -9.14 0.15
N LEU A 57 -0.66 -8.23 -0.16
CA LEU A 57 -0.76 -7.36 -1.30
C LEU A 57 0.58 -7.32 -2.01
N ASN A 58 0.53 -7.48 -3.33
CA ASN A 58 1.63 -7.07 -4.18
C ASN A 58 1.13 -5.94 -5.06
N PHE A 59 1.86 -4.83 -5.10
CA PHE A 59 1.50 -3.72 -5.97
C PHE A 59 2.74 -3.09 -6.57
N ARG A 60 2.59 -2.60 -7.79
CA ARG A 60 3.59 -1.81 -8.50
C ARG A 60 2.95 -0.47 -8.83
N CYS A 61 3.52 0.58 -8.27
CA CYS A 61 3.15 1.95 -8.56
C CYS A 61 4.33 2.65 -9.24
N GLU A 62 4.10 3.20 -10.42
CA GLU A 62 5.09 3.96 -11.17
C GLU A 62 4.68 5.42 -11.21
N VAL A 63 5.58 6.31 -10.79
CA VAL A 63 5.39 7.76 -10.75
C VAL A 63 6.28 8.46 -11.78
N ASP A 64 5.97 9.71 -12.08
CA ASP A 64 6.85 10.55 -12.89
C ASP A 64 8.16 10.91 -12.18
N ALA A 65 9.11 11.45 -12.94
CA ALA A 65 10.43 11.83 -12.45
C ALA A 65 10.38 12.86 -11.33
N ASP A 66 9.30 13.65 -11.21
CA ASP A 66 9.13 14.67 -10.17
C ASP A 66 8.25 14.22 -8.99
N ALA A 67 7.68 13.00 -9.05
CA ALA A 67 6.73 12.46 -8.08
C ALA A 67 5.55 13.41 -7.85
N THR A 68 4.94 13.84 -8.96
CA THR A 68 3.74 14.69 -9.03
C THR A 68 2.51 13.89 -9.41
N ARG A 69 2.66 12.77 -10.13
CA ARG A 69 1.55 11.91 -10.57
C ARG A 69 1.96 10.45 -10.74
N VAL A 70 0.96 9.56 -10.70
CA VAL A 70 1.12 8.14 -11.02
C VAL A 70 0.99 7.96 -12.53
N LEU A 71 1.95 7.26 -13.14
CA LEU A 71 1.98 6.91 -14.56
C LEU A 71 1.30 5.55 -14.81
N SER A 72 1.55 4.59 -13.93
CA SER A 72 1.01 3.23 -14.04
C SER A 72 0.82 2.64 -12.66
N PHE A 73 -0.25 1.87 -12.49
CA PHE A 73 -0.56 1.21 -11.23
C PHE A 73 -1.09 -0.19 -11.50
N ASN A 74 -0.51 -1.17 -10.82
CA ASN A 74 -0.94 -2.56 -10.88
C ASN A 74 -0.95 -3.13 -9.47
N PHE A 75 -1.95 -3.94 -9.14
CA PHE A 75 -2.01 -4.61 -7.85
C PHE A 75 -2.54 -6.03 -8.00
N ARG A 76 -2.20 -6.87 -7.03
CA ARG A 76 -2.72 -8.21 -6.84
C ARG A 76 -2.95 -8.43 -5.36
N VAL A 77 -4.20 -8.71 -5.01
CA VAL A 77 -4.56 -9.15 -3.66
C VAL A 77 -4.28 -10.64 -3.54
N GLY A 78 -3.52 -11.00 -2.53
CA GLY A 78 -3.20 -12.39 -2.19
C GLY A 78 -4.13 -12.93 -1.10
N SER A 79 -3.69 -14.02 -0.47
CA SER A 79 -4.40 -14.64 0.64
C SER A 79 -4.46 -13.73 1.87
N LEU A 80 -5.43 -14.01 2.73
CA LEU A 80 -5.50 -13.47 4.09
C LEU A 80 -4.19 -13.73 4.84
N VAL A 81 -3.73 -12.74 5.60
CA VAL A 81 -2.58 -12.89 6.50
C VAL A 81 -3.09 -13.55 7.79
N PRO A 82 -2.59 -14.74 8.15
CA PRO A 82 -2.98 -15.39 9.40
C PRO A 82 -2.66 -14.52 10.63
N PRO A 83 -3.51 -14.49 11.67
CA PRO A 83 -3.25 -13.72 12.89
C PRO A 83 -1.89 -14.02 13.55
N GLY A 84 -1.41 -15.26 13.43
CA GLY A 84 -0.08 -15.65 13.92
C GLY A 84 1.08 -14.93 13.24
N GLU A 85 0.90 -14.45 12.00
CA GLU A 85 1.91 -13.68 11.28
C GLU A 85 1.85 -12.16 11.57
N TRP A 86 0.77 -11.67 12.18
CA TRP A 86 0.58 -10.23 12.40
C TRP A 86 1.66 -9.64 13.30
N ALA A 87 2.09 -10.38 14.32
CA ALA A 87 3.17 -9.95 15.21
C ALA A 87 4.51 -9.83 14.48
N SER A 88 4.88 -10.85 13.70
CA SER A 88 6.12 -10.86 12.92
C SER A 88 6.16 -9.75 11.86
N ARG A 89 5.01 -9.40 11.29
CA ARG A 89 4.86 -8.32 10.30
C ARG A 89 4.59 -6.94 10.92
N GLY A 90 4.55 -6.84 12.25
CA GLY A 90 4.31 -5.58 12.96
C GLY A 90 2.91 -4.98 12.74
N PHE A 91 1.92 -5.80 12.38
CA PHE A 91 0.53 -5.36 12.18
C PHE A 91 -0.25 -5.18 13.47
N THR A 92 0.25 -5.72 14.59
CA THR A 92 -0.38 -5.63 15.92
C THR A 92 -0.57 -4.20 16.42
N LYS A 93 0.19 -3.23 15.90
CA LYS A 93 -0.01 -1.79 16.19
C LYS A 93 -1.26 -1.19 15.54
N TYR A 94 -1.83 -1.85 14.53
CA TYR A 94 -2.99 -1.39 13.78
C TYR A 94 -4.22 -2.17 14.21
N ARG A 95 -5.03 -1.57 15.09
CA ARG A 95 -6.20 -2.24 15.67
C ARG A 95 -7.29 -2.46 14.62
N LEU A 96 -7.65 -3.73 14.37
CA LEU A 96 -8.71 -4.12 13.44
C LEU A 96 -10.12 -4.08 14.07
N ASN A 97 -10.38 -3.04 14.87
CA ASN A 97 -11.49 -2.84 15.82
C ASN A 97 -11.20 -3.38 17.21
#